data_AF-A0A090S0L2-F1
#
_entry.id   AF-A0A090S0L2-F1
#
_cell.length_a   1.000
_cell.length_b   1.000
_cell.length_c   1.000
_cell.angle_alpha   90.00
_cell.angle_beta   90.00
_cell.angle_gamma   90.00
#
_symmetry.space_group_name_H-M   'P 1'
#
loop_
_entity.id
_entity.type
_entity.pdbx_description
1 polymer ?
#
loop_
_entity_poly.entity_id
_entity_poly.type
_entity_poly.pdbx_seq_one_letter_code
_entity_poly.pdbx_strand_id
1 'polypeptide(L)'
;MERVDNHDGLIQHYKGHLQGDPEDVSVTQALAQVYFDKGDVESAKFYADHLLNKGVKNAQLYQLRGQIHDKQGESELAVKRYTQSVDVGNRTSSIHVMLGVAFCKQDRFSEAEAEFNKARLKGHNDVTIKNNLAVIYLAQVGTNMWLKC
;
A
#
# COMPACT_ATOMS: atom_id res chain seq x y z
N MET A 1 2.95 14.81 20.41
CA MET A 1 2.00 13.72 20.71
C MET A 1 2.60 12.45 20.14
N GLU A 2 3.20 11.62 20.99
CA GLU A 2 3.56 10.26 20.60
C GLU A 2 2.28 9.54 20.18
N ARG A 3 2.30 8.93 18.99
CA ARG A 3 1.23 8.04 18.57
C ARG A 3 1.34 6.84 19.49
N VAL A 4 0.47 6.74 20.48
CA VAL A 4 0.36 5.56 21.32
C VAL A 4 -0.13 4.46 20.39
N ASP A 5 0.80 3.64 19.89
CA ASP A 5 0.57 2.56 18.93
C ASP A 5 -0.08 1.37 19.66
N ASN A 6 -1.25 1.62 20.26
CA ASN A 6 -2.02 0.62 20.99
C ASN A 6 -2.82 -0.26 20.02
N HIS A 7 -2.12 -0.95 19.14
CA HIS A 7 -2.71 -1.87 18.18
C HIS A 7 -3.50 -2.97 18.88
N ASP A 8 -3.01 -3.47 20.03
CA ASP A 8 -3.68 -4.52 20.80
C ASP A 8 -5.04 -4.06 21.34
N GLY A 9 -5.10 -2.86 21.93
CA GLY A 9 -6.36 -2.28 22.38
C GLY A 9 -7.35 -2.05 21.24
N LEU A 10 -6.88 -1.57 20.09
CA LEU A 10 -7.72 -1.39 18.89
C LEU A 10 -8.25 -2.72 18.34
N ILE A 11 -7.41 -3.76 18.31
CA ILE A 11 -7.81 -5.11 17.89
C ILE A 11 -8.92 -5.64 18.81
N GLN A 12 -8.76 -5.51 20.13
CA GLN A 12 -9.79 -5.95 21.09
C GLN A 12 -11.09 -5.15 20.93
N HIS A 13 -10.97 -3.82 20.77
CA HIS A 13 -12.12 -2.95 20.57
C HIS A 13 -12.94 -3.35 19.32
N TYR A 14 -12.28 -3.51 18.16
CA TYR A 14 -12.97 -3.90 16.94
C TYR A 14 -13.50 -5.34 16.98
N LYS A 15 -12.76 -6.29 17.58
CA LYS A 15 -13.30 -7.64 17.79
C LYS A 15 -14.55 -7.65 18.66
N GLY A 16 -14.59 -6.83 19.70
CA GLY A 16 -15.78 -6.66 20.55
C GLY A 16 -16.97 -6.10 19.75
N HIS A 17 -16.74 -5.11 18.89
CA HIS A 17 -17.79 -4.57 18.00
C HIS A 17 -18.35 -5.65 17.06
N LEU A 18 -17.47 -6.47 16.47
CA LEU A 18 -17.87 -7.56 15.57
C LEU A 18 -18.61 -8.71 16.27
N GLN A 19 -18.64 -8.79 17.61
CA GLN A 19 -19.51 -9.74 18.31
C GLN A 19 -20.98 -9.34 18.22
N GLY A 20 -21.26 -8.03 18.19
CA GLY A 20 -22.61 -7.49 18.04
C GLY A 20 -23.04 -7.33 16.59
N ASP A 21 -22.10 -6.99 15.71
CA ASP A 21 -22.32 -6.86 14.26
C ASP A 21 -21.19 -7.54 13.46
N PRO A 22 -21.29 -8.87 13.21
CA PRO A 22 -20.24 -9.62 12.53
C PRO A 22 -20.03 -9.25 11.05
N GLU A 23 -20.96 -8.50 10.47
CA GLU A 23 -20.99 -8.19 9.03
C GLU A 23 -20.56 -6.76 8.74
N ASP A 24 -20.14 -5.99 9.75
CA ASP A 24 -19.67 -4.62 9.59
C ASP A 24 -18.37 -4.57 8.77
N VAL A 25 -18.53 -4.18 7.51
CA VAL A 25 -17.44 -4.05 6.52
C VAL A 25 -16.42 -3.00 6.96
N SER A 26 -16.87 -1.88 7.52
CA SER A 26 -15.99 -0.77 7.90
C SER A 26 -15.09 -1.18 9.06
N VAL A 27 -15.68 -1.82 10.08
CA VAL A 27 -14.94 -2.30 11.25
C VAL A 27 -14.03 -3.46 10.90
N THR A 28 -14.47 -4.39 10.06
CA THR A 28 -13.61 -5.49 9.58
C THR A 28 -12.40 -4.95 8.80
N GLN A 29 -12.59 -3.92 7.98
CA GLN A 29 -11.51 -3.29 7.23
C GLN A 29 -10.55 -2.53 8.15
N ALA A 30 -11.07 -1.81 9.14
CA ALA A 30 -10.25 -1.12 10.15
C ALA A 30 -9.43 -2.13 10.96
N LEU A 31 -10.03 -3.25 11.36
CA LEU A 31 -9.34 -4.34 12.04
C LEU A 31 -8.21 -4.91 11.17
N ALA A 32 -8.46 -5.16 9.89
CA ALA A 32 -7.44 -5.63 8.94
C ALA A 32 -6.28 -4.62 8.82
N GLN A 33 -6.58 -3.32 8.77
CA GLN A 33 -5.56 -2.26 8.75
C GLN A 33 -4.72 -2.25 10.03
N VAL A 34 -5.34 -2.37 11.21
CA VAL A 34 -4.62 -2.40 12.49
C VAL A 34 -3.71 -3.61 12.60
N TYR A 35 -4.14 -4.79 12.13
CA TYR A 35 -3.25 -5.95 12.05
C TYR A 35 -2.05 -5.71 11.15
N PHE A 36 -2.28 -5.07 9.99
CA PHE A 36 -1.19 -4.71 9.08
C PHE A 36 -0.21 -3.72 9.72
N ASP A 37 -0.71 -2.69 10.41
CA ASP A 37 0.10 -1.69 11.10
C ASP A 37 0.89 -2.30 12.26
N LYS A 38 0.33 -3.32 12.93
CA LYS A 38 1.03 -4.13 13.94
C LYS A 38 2.11 -5.04 13.34
N GLY A 39 2.10 -5.27 12.02
CA GLY A 39 3.00 -6.20 11.34
C GLY A 39 2.49 -7.65 11.29
N ASP A 40 1.28 -7.92 11.79
CA ASP A 40 0.61 -9.21 11.62
C ASP A 40 -0.05 -9.27 10.23
N VAL A 41 0.80 -9.48 9.22
CA VAL A 41 0.41 -9.49 7.80
C VAL A 41 -0.56 -10.63 7.50
N GLU A 42 -0.44 -11.78 8.19
CA GLU A 42 -1.31 -12.94 7.98
C GLU A 42 -2.74 -12.66 8.47
N SER A 43 -2.91 -12.07 9.67
CA SER A 43 -4.23 -11.66 10.14
C SER A 43 -4.82 -10.57 9.25
N ALA A 44 -4.03 -9.57 8.84
CA ALA A 44 -4.47 -8.54 7.91
C ALA A 44 -4.98 -9.14 6.58
N LYS A 45 -4.23 -10.12 6.06
CA LYS A 45 -4.61 -10.90 4.88
C LYS A 45 -5.90 -11.67 5.11
N PHE A 46 -6.07 -12.35 6.23
CA PHE A 46 -7.30 -13.10 6.50
C PHE A 46 -8.56 -12.20 6.40
N TYR A 47 -8.56 -11.07 7.12
CA TYR A 47 -9.72 -10.17 7.13
C TYR A 47 -9.93 -9.44 5.80
N ALA A 48 -8.86 -9.04 5.11
CA ALA A 48 -8.98 -8.42 3.79
C ALA A 48 -9.52 -9.39 2.72
N ASP A 49 -9.12 -10.67 2.73
CA ASP A 49 -9.66 -11.70 1.80
C ASP A 49 -11.13 -11.95 2.09
N HIS A 50 -11.50 -12.03 3.36
CA HIS A 50 -12.89 -12.20 3.77
C HIS A 50 -13.80 -11.12 3.16
N LEU A 51 -13.40 -9.84 3.23
CA LEU A 51 -14.16 -8.74 2.64
C LEU A 51 -14.22 -8.80 1.11
N LEU A 52 -13.09 -9.14 0.46
CA LEU A 52 -13.06 -9.29 -1.00
C LEU A 52 -13.93 -10.44 -1.49
N ASN A 53 -13.94 -11.57 -0.77
CA ASN A 53 -14.78 -12.73 -1.07
C ASN A 53 -16.28 -12.42 -0.90
N LYS A 54 -16.61 -11.50 0.00
CA LYS A 54 -17.97 -10.92 0.13
C LYS A 54 -18.31 -9.89 -0.96
N GLY A 55 -17.40 -9.62 -1.88
CA GLY A 55 -17.62 -8.70 -2.99
C GLY A 55 -17.45 -7.22 -2.65
N VAL A 56 -16.85 -6.89 -1.50
CA VAL A 56 -16.52 -5.50 -1.16
C VAL A 56 -15.46 -4.98 -2.13
N LYS A 57 -15.76 -3.86 -2.80
CA LYS A 57 -14.85 -3.20 -3.75
C LYS A 57 -14.74 -1.73 -3.42
N ASN A 58 -13.69 -1.35 -2.70
CA ASN A 58 -13.43 0.05 -2.36
C ASN A 58 -11.93 0.35 -2.40
N ALA A 59 -11.60 1.64 -2.42
CA ALA A 59 -10.24 2.12 -2.55
C ALA A 59 -9.32 1.64 -1.42
N GLN A 60 -9.76 1.76 -0.18
CA GLN A 60 -8.96 1.45 1.01
C GLN A 60 -8.64 -0.04 1.12
N LEU A 61 -9.60 -0.92 0.83
CA LEU A 61 -9.39 -2.37 0.84
C LEU A 61 -8.40 -2.81 -0.24
N TYR A 62 -8.50 -2.24 -1.44
CA TYR A 62 -7.52 -2.51 -2.50
C TYR A 62 -6.13 -1.97 -2.17
N GLN A 63 -6.05 -0.79 -1.54
CA GLN A 63 -4.77 -0.26 -1.05
C GLN A 63 -4.15 -1.19 0.00
N LEU A 64 -4.91 -1.56 1.03
CA LEU A 64 -4.46 -2.49 2.07
C LEU A 64 -4.00 -3.82 1.47
N ARG A 65 -4.70 -4.31 0.45
CA ARG A 65 -4.26 -5.50 -0.27
C ARG A 65 -2.96 -5.35 -1.04
N GLY A 66 -2.76 -4.22 -1.69
CA GLY A 66 -1.48 -3.94 -2.31
C GLY A 66 -0.35 -3.91 -1.28
N GLN A 67 -0.59 -3.31 -0.10
CA GLN A 67 0.38 -3.25 1.00
C GLN A 67 0.75 -4.62 1.53
N ILE A 68 -0.22 -5.51 1.67
CA ILE A 68 0.00 -6.90 2.09
C ILE A 68 0.90 -7.63 1.08
N HIS A 69 0.56 -7.58 -0.21
CA HIS A 69 1.39 -8.19 -1.26
C HIS A 69 2.81 -7.57 -1.29
N ASP A 70 2.92 -6.25 -1.12
CA ASP A 70 4.19 -5.55 -1.07
C ASP A 70 5.09 -6.00 0.08
N LYS A 71 4.50 -6.29 1.25
CA LYS A 71 5.21 -6.84 2.42
C LYS A 71 5.61 -8.29 2.22
N GLN A 72 4.86 -9.05 1.43
CA GLN A 72 5.16 -10.44 1.06
C GLN A 72 6.16 -10.54 -0.09
N GLY A 73 6.60 -9.41 -0.67
CA GLY A 73 7.53 -9.37 -1.81
C GLY A 73 6.85 -9.60 -3.17
N GLU A 74 5.53 -9.72 -3.19
CA GLU A 74 4.71 -10.02 -4.38
C GLU A 74 4.40 -8.73 -5.16
N SER A 75 5.44 -8.11 -5.70
CA SER A 75 5.38 -6.74 -6.26
C SER A 75 4.39 -6.61 -7.43
N GLU A 76 4.27 -7.63 -8.30
CA GLU A 76 3.30 -7.63 -9.41
C GLU A 76 1.85 -7.58 -8.90
N LEU A 77 1.55 -8.35 -7.85
CA LEU A 77 0.24 -8.36 -7.22
C LEU A 77 -0.01 -7.05 -6.48
N ALA A 78 1.01 -6.47 -5.85
CA ALA A 78 0.92 -5.17 -5.20
C ALA A 78 0.51 -4.07 -6.19
N VAL A 79 1.20 -3.96 -7.34
CA VAL A 79 0.85 -3.03 -8.42
C VAL A 79 -0.60 -3.23 -8.86
N LYS A 80 -1.01 -4.48 -9.12
CA LYS A 80 -2.38 -4.77 -9.55
C LYS A 80 -3.41 -4.23 -8.55
N ARG A 81 -3.21 -4.45 -7.25
CA ARG A 81 -4.15 -4.01 -6.22
C ARG A 81 -4.13 -2.50 -5.99
N TYR A 82 -2.96 -1.87 -6.04
CA TYR A 82 -2.89 -0.41 -5.97
C TYR A 82 -3.55 0.27 -7.18
N THR A 83 -3.37 -0.27 -8.39
CA THR A 83 -4.07 0.24 -9.57
C THR A 83 -5.57 0.12 -9.41
N GLN A 84 -6.08 -1.02 -8.92
CA GLN A 84 -7.51 -1.17 -8.60
C GLN A 84 -7.99 -0.12 -7.57
N SER A 85 -7.17 0.21 -6.58
CA SER A 85 -7.47 1.28 -5.61
C SER A 85 -7.64 2.63 -6.29
N VAL A 86 -6.73 2.99 -7.20
CA VAL A 86 -6.81 4.22 -8.01
C VAL A 86 -8.05 4.22 -8.90
N ASP A 87 -8.33 3.11 -9.58
CA ASP A 87 -9.45 2.97 -10.51
C ASP A 87 -10.81 3.16 -9.83
N VAL A 88 -10.96 2.69 -8.58
CA VAL A 88 -12.18 2.89 -7.78
C VAL A 88 -12.20 4.21 -7.01
N GLY A 89 -11.27 5.12 -7.27
CA GLY A 89 -11.33 6.51 -6.81
C GLY A 89 -10.33 6.91 -5.73
N ASN A 90 -9.29 6.11 -5.44
CA ASN A 90 -8.21 6.59 -4.57
C ASN A 90 -7.44 7.72 -5.24
N ARG A 91 -7.55 8.93 -4.68
CA ARG A 91 -6.91 10.14 -5.21
C ARG A 91 -5.75 10.65 -4.35
N THR A 92 -5.38 9.91 -3.31
CA THR A 92 -4.33 10.31 -2.37
C THR A 92 -2.98 10.43 -3.07
N SER A 93 -2.06 11.22 -2.53
CA SER A 93 -0.69 11.26 -3.06
C SER A 93 0.11 10.00 -2.66
N SER A 94 -0.24 9.37 -1.53
CA SER A 94 0.40 8.16 -1.02
C SER A 94 0.22 6.95 -1.94
N ILE A 95 -0.95 6.74 -2.54
CA ILE A 95 -1.16 5.59 -3.44
C ILE A 95 -0.20 5.62 -4.65
N HIS A 96 0.12 6.80 -5.15
CA HIS A 96 1.08 6.99 -6.24
C HIS A 96 2.52 6.74 -5.77
N VAL A 97 2.87 7.09 -4.52
CA VAL A 97 4.16 6.69 -3.95
C VAL A 97 4.26 5.16 -3.85
N MET A 98 3.20 4.50 -3.40
CA MET A 98 3.17 3.04 -3.24
C MET A 98 3.29 2.32 -4.60
N LEU A 99 2.56 2.79 -5.63
CA LEU A 99 2.74 2.32 -7.00
C LEU A 99 4.17 2.55 -7.50
N GLY A 100 4.74 3.73 -7.29
CA GLY A 100 6.10 4.03 -7.72
C GLY A 100 7.14 3.12 -7.08
N VAL A 101 7.02 2.86 -5.77
CA VAL A 101 7.88 1.91 -5.06
C VAL A 101 7.69 0.48 -5.59
N ALA A 102 6.45 0.04 -5.79
CA ALA A 102 6.16 -1.30 -6.30
C ALA A 102 6.67 -1.50 -7.75
N PHE A 103 6.65 -0.45 -8.59
CA PHE A 103 7.29 -0.47 -9.90
C PHE A 103 8.82 -0.50 -9.82
N CYS A 104 9.43 0.21 -8.87
CA CYS A 104 10.89 0.13 -8.66
C CYS A 104 11.34 -1.29 -8.31
N LYS A 105 10.57 -2.02 -7.49
CA LYS A 105 10.85 -3.42 -7.15
C LYS A 105 10.79 -4.38 -8.35
N GLN A 106 10.17 -3.95 -9.45
CA GLN A 106 10.08 -4.70 -10.72
C GLN A 106 11.06 -4.16 -11.79
N ASP A 107 12.00 -3.29 -11.42
CA ASP A 107 12.89 -2.57 -12.34
C ASP A 107 12.16 -1.71 -13.41
N ARG A 108 10.88 -1.41 -13.17
CA ARG A 108 10.00 -0.62 -14.05
C ARG A 108 10.15 0.88 -13.77
N PHE A 109 11.37 1.37 -13.96
CA PHE A 109 11.78 2.70 -13.52
C PHE A 109 11.01 3.85 -14.18
N SER A 110 10.69 3.76 -15.48
CA SER A 110 9.94 4.81 -16.18
C SER A 110 8.52 4.98 -15.61
N GLU A 111 7.88 3.87 -15.25
CA GLU A 111 6.54 3.85 -14.67
C GLU A 111 6.58 4.33 -13.22
N ALA A 112 7.62 3.94 -12.48
CA ALA A 112 7.86 4.45 -11.14
C ALA A 112 8.03 5.97 -11.10
N GLU A 113 8.84 6.52 -12.01
CA GLU A 113 9.05 7.98 -12.15
C GLU A 113 7.74 8.71 -12.45
N ALA A 114 6.92 8.17 -13.36
CA ALA A 114 5.61 8.73 -13.68
C ALA A 114 4.70 8.81 -12.44
N GLU A 115 4.67 7.76 -11.62
CA GLU A 115 3.86 7.72 -10.40
C GLU A 115 4.41 8.66 -9.30
N PHE A 116 5.73 8.74 -9.12
CA PHE A 116 6.32 9.71 -8.18
C PHE A 116 6.04 11.17 -8.61
N ASN A 117 6.05 11.45 -9.91
CA ASN A 117 5.66 12.76 -10.42
C ASN A 117 4.17 13.06 -10.17
N LYS A 118 3.27 12.07 -10.32
CA LYS A 118 1.84 12.21 -9.93
C LYS A 118 1.70 12.49 -8.43
N ALA A 119 2.45 11.79 -7.59
CA ALA A 119 2.45 12.03 -6.15
C ALA A 119 2.90 13.47 -5.81
N ARG A 120 3.95 13.97 -6.48
CA ARG A 120 4.42 15.36 -6.34
C ARG A 120 3.36 16.38 -6.72
N LEU A 121 2.69 16.19 -7.87
CA LEU A 121 1.61 17.08 -8.32
C LEU A 121 0.41 17.10 -7.36
N LYS A 122 0.21 16.02 -6.61
CA LYS A 122 -0.82 15.91 -5.55
C LYS A 122 -0.35 16.41 -4.18
N GLY A 123 0.79 17.09 -4.11
CA GLY A 123 1.30 17.70 -2.89
C GLY A 123 1.96 16.72 -1.91
N HIS A 124 2.46 15.57 -2.37
CA HIS A 124 3.29 14.72 -1.51
C HIS A 124 4.56 15.45 -1.07
N ASN A 125 5.16 15.01 0.02
CA ASN A 125 6.39 15.59 0.54
C ASN A 125 7.52 15.51 -0.51
N ASP A 126 8.06 16.67 -0.89
CA ASP A 126 9.05 16.78 -1.95
C ASP A 126 10.38 16.10 -1.62
N VAL A 127 10.77 16.05 -0.34
CA VAL A 127 11.96 15.30 0.11
C VAL A 127 11.78 13.81 -0.14
N THR A 128 10.62 13.23 0.22
CA THR A 128 10.30 11.83 -0.08
C THR A 128 10.35 11.56 -1.59
N ILE A 129 9.74 12.43 -2.41
CA ILE A 129 9.75 12.27 -3.87
C ILE A 129 11.17 12.34 -4.44
N LYS A 130 11.97 13.33 -4.04
CA LYS A 130 13.35 13.47 -4.49
C LYS A 130 14.21 12.27 -4.12
N ASN A 131 14.06 11.75 -2.90
CA ASN A 131 14.77 10.55 -2.47
C ASN A 131 14.40 9.33 -3.33
N ASN A 132 13.11 9.13 -3.61
CA ASN A 132 12.65 8.04 -4.46
C ASN A 132 13.13 8.17 -5.92
N LEU A 133 13.11 9.38 -6.48
CA LEU A 133 13.64 9.64 -7.83
C LEU A 133 15.16 9.47 -7.89
N ALA A 134 15.89 9.86 -6.84
CA ALA A 134 17.33 9.65 -6.77
C ALA A 134 17.69 8.15 -6.80
N VAL A 135 16.92 7.29 -6.12
CA VAL A 135 17.10 5.83 -6.18
C VAL A 135 16.94 5.33 -7.62
N ILE A 136 15.92 5.81 -8.36
CA ILE A 136 15.73 5.45 -9.77
C ILE A 136 16.95 5.84 -10.61
N TYR A 137 17.41 7.10 -10.51
CA TYR A 137 18.51 7.57 -11.35
C TYR A 137 19.83 6.85 -11.02
N LEU A 138 20.10 6.55 -9.75
CA LEU A 138 21.28 5.76 -9.37
C LEU A 138 21.22 4.34 -9.95
N ALA A 139 20.06 3.69 -9.91
CA ALA A 139 19.88 2.36 -10.50
C ALA A 139 20.11 2.38 -12.02
N GLN A 140 19.56 3.35 -12.73
CA GLN A 140 19.71 3.49 -14.19
C GLN A 140 21.13 3.84 -14.63
N VAL A 141 21.84 4.69 -13.88
CA VAL A 141 23.25 5.03 -14.14
C VAL A 141 24.14 3.80 -13.95
N GLY A 142 23.86 2.98 -12.93
CA GLY A 142 24.52 1.69 -12.74
C GLY A 142 24.37 0.80 -13.96
N THR A 143 23.14 0.58 -14.44
CA THR A 143 22.85 -0.27 -15.62
C THR A 143 23.54 0.20 -16.90
N ASN A 144 23.60 1.51 -17.13
CA ASN A 144 24.26 2.09 -18.30
C ASN A 144 25.79 1.95 -18.28
N MET A 145 26.39 1.71 -17.11
CA MET A 145 27.83 1.52 -16.96
C MET A 145 28.27 0.11 -17.38
N TRP A 146 27.42 -0.91 -17.15
CA TRP A 146 27.69 -2.30 -17.52
C TRP A 146 27.47 -2.61 -19.01
N LEU A 147 26.70 -1.77 -19.72
CA LEU A 147 26.45 -1.92 -21.16
C LEU A 147 27.49 -1.21 -22.05
N LYS A 148 28.48 -0.54 -21.46
CA LYS A 148 29.53 0.24 -22.16
C LYS A 148 30.95 -0.33 -22.01
N CYS A 149 31.11 -1.56 -21.53
CA CYS A 149 32.37 -2.30 -21.55
C CYS A 149 32.31 -3.41 -22.60
#